data_AF-A0A388LDD9-F1
#
_entry.id   AF-A0A388LDD9-F1
#
_cell.length_a   1.000
_cell.length_b   1.000
_cell.length_c   1.000
_cell.angle_alpha   90.00
_cell.angle_beta   90.00
_cell.angle_gamma   90.00
#
_symmetry.space_group_name_H-M   'P 1'
#
loop_
_entity.id
_entity.type
_entity.pdbx_description
1 polymer ?
#
loop_
_entity_poly.entity_id
_entity_poly.type
_entity_poly.pdbx_seq_one_letter_code
_entity_poly.pdbx_strand_id
1 'polypeptide(L)'
;MASTSGLQQGAAEWLLTIQEGHRRFQDIVDALFTRRGDRSEADGGAPALIRWLDDMMQSMLDVIWELEEGPAPQLDEFINWRQAHTLMQHCYDIFEEGCDLCAALEAGLPAQSDMCDQMFVAGEGQPPLEEGDIQGGSEEWQLVPASPRLAAPYNRWAKRRISQSVACHR
;
A
#
# COMPACT_ATOMS: atom_id res chain seq x y z
N MET A 1 23.92 28.34 13.09
CA MET A 1 24.86 27.67 12.18
C MET A 1 25.09 26.27 12.74
N ALA A 2 24.58 25.23 12.08
CA ALA A 2 24.85 23.86 12.50
C ALA A 2 26.36 23.57 12.29
N SER A 3 26.97 22.84 13.22
CA SER A 3 28.34 22.36 13.05
C SER A 3 28.35 21.24 12.01
N THR A 4 29.45 21.07 11.28
CA THR A 4 29.64 19.97 10.31
C THR A 4 29.41 18.60 10.95
N SER A 5 29.81 18.43 12.20
CA SER A 5 29.52 17.22 13.00
C SER A 5 28.02 16.99 13.23
N GLY A 6 27.23 18.06 13.38
CA GLY A 6 25.78 17.97 13.55
C GLY A 6 25.06 17.60 12.25
N LEU A 7 25.58 18.05 11.10
CA LEU A 7 25.05 17.66 9.79
C LEU A 7 25.40 16.20 9.45
N GLN A 8 26.59 15.74 9.79
CA GLN A 8 26.97 14.32 9.66
C GLN A 8 26.11 13.42 10.55
N GLN A 9 25.86 13.84 11.78
CA GLN A 9 24.97 13.11 12.69
C GLN A 9 23.53 13.05 12.13
N GLY A 10 23.00 14.18 11.63
CA GLY A 10 21.67 14.20 11.01
C GLY A 10 21.57 13.32 9.75
N ALA A 11 22.62 13.27 8.93
CA ALA A 11 22.68 12.38 7.77
C ALA A 11 22.69 10.90 8.19
N ALA A 12 23.43 10.55 9.25
CA ALA A 12 23.46 9.20 9.80
C ALA A 12 22.10 8.80 10.41
N GLU A 13 21.46 9.70 11.15
CA GLU A 13 20.12 9.51 11.71
C GLU A 13 19.08 9.28 10.62
N TRP A 14 19.15 10.04 9.52
CA TRP A 14 18.24 9.82 8.40
C TRP A 14 18.46 8.45 7.73
N LEU A 15 19.71 8.01 7.54
CA LEU A 15 19.98 6.65 7.03
C LEU A 15 19.45 5.56 7.97
N LEU A 16 19.50 5.79 9.30
CA LEU A 16 18.89 4.89 10.29
C LEU A 16 17.37 4.83 10.13
N THR A 17 16.70 5.93 9.81
CA THR A 17 15.25 5.93 9.53
C THR A 17 14.92 4.99 8.36
N ILE A 18 15.73 4.99 7.28
CA ILE A 18 15.53 4.06 6.16
C ILE A 18 15.70 2.61 6.60
N GLN A 19 16.72 2.32 7.41
CA GLN A 19 16.95 0.98 7.94
C GLN A 19 15.82 0.51 8.86
N GLU A 20 15.29 1.42 9.68
CA GLU A 20 14.15 1.11 10.53
C GLU A 20 12.88 0.89 9.69
N GLY A 21 12.68 1.66 8.63
CA GLY A 21 11.62 1.42 7.66
C GLY A 21 11.73 0.03 7.01
N HIS A 22 12.94 -0.38 6.60
CA HIS A 22 13.19 -1.74 6.11
C HIS A 22 12.79 -2.80 7.14
N ARG A 23 13.16 -2.62 8.41
CA ARG A 23 12.81 -3.56 9.48
C ARG A 23 11.29 -3.65 9.68
N ARG A 24 10.59 -2.52 9.67
CA ARG A 24 9.11 -2.49 9.75
C ARG A 24 8.47 -3.20 8.56
N PHE A 25 9.01 -3.04 7.35
CA PHE A 25 8.54 -3.79 6.19
C PHE A 25 8.68 -5.29 6.38
N GLN A 26 9.84 -5.74 6.86
CA GLN A 26 10.07 -7.16 7.15
C GLN A 26 9.09 -7.70 8.19
N ASP A 27 8.88 -6.96 9.29
CA ASP A 27 7.93 -7.38 10.34
C ASP A 27 6.50 -7.56 9.77
N ILE A 28 6.07 -6.70 8.85
CA ILE A 28 4.75 -6.82 8.21
C ILE A 28 4.73 -8.00 7.22
N VAL A 29 5.75 -8.17 6.39
CA VAL A 29 5.85 -9.30 5.43
C VAL A 29 5.89 -10.64 6.16
N ASP A 30 6.63 -10.74 7.27
CA ASP A 30 6.67 -11.94 8.11
C ASP A 30 5.30 -12.27 8.71
N ALA A 31 4.53 -11.24 9.10
CA ALA A 31 3.14 -11.42 9.54
C ALA A 31 2.24 -11.94 8.39
N LEU A 32 2.40 -11.42 7.17
CA LEU A 32 1.71 -11.92 5.96
C LEU A 32 2.06 -13.39 5.67
N PHE A 33 3.34 -13.76 5.74
CA PHE A 33 3.79 -15.14 5.56
C PHE A 33 3.22 -16.07 6.62
N THR A 34 3.28 -15.66 7.88
CA THR A 34 2.76 -16.44 9.01
C THR A 34 1.26 -16.68 8.82
N ARG A 35 0.51 -15.64 8.45
CA ARG A 35 -0.93 -15.73 8.21
C ARG A 35 -1.28 -16.63 7.02
N ARG A 36 -0.45 -16.63 5.97
CA ARG A 36 -0.63 -17.54 4.82
C ARG A 36 -0.49 -19.01 5.22
N GLY A 37 0.39 -19.31 6.17
CA GLY A 37 0.57 -20.67 6.71
C GLY A 37 -0.56 -21.10 7.66
N ASP A 38 -1.06 -20.17 8.48
CA ASP A 38 -2.15 -20.40 9.44
C ASP A 38 -3.54 -20.16 8.83
N ARG A 39 -3.83 -20.80 7.69
CA ARG A 39 -5.12 -20.71 7.00
C ARG A 39 -6.24 -21.46 7.75
N SER A 40 -6.37 -21.22 9.04
CA SER A 40 -7.41 -21.76 9.89
C SER A 40 -8.63 -20.85 9.84
N GLU A 41 -9.83 -21.43 9.68
CA GLU A 41 -11.12 -20.72 9.68
C GLU A 41 -11.45 -20.04 11.03
N ALA A 42 -10.56 -20.15 12.02
CA ALA A 42 -10.76 -19.70 13.39
C ALA A 42 -10.82 -18.17 13.57
N ASP A 43 -10.32 -17.37 12.63
CA ASP A 43 -10.10 -15.92 12.82
C ASP A 43 -11.19 -15.00 12.20
N GLY A 44 -12.47 -15.38 12.31
CA GLY A 44 -13.58 -14.46 11.95
C GLY A 44 -13.92 -14.38 10.46
N GLY A 45 -13.43 -15.33 9.65
CA GLY A 45 -13.84 -15.51 8.24
C GLY A 45 -13.28 -14.48 7.26
N ALA A 46 -13.77 -14.51 6.02
CA ALA A 46 -13.29 -13.66 4.93
C ALA A 46 -13.32 -12.15 5.22
N PRO A 47 -14.35 -11.57 5.87
CA PRO A 47 -14.38 -10.13 6.16
C PRO A 47 -13.29 -9.67 7.14
N ALA A 48 -12.93 -10.50 8.13
CA ALA A 48 -11.85 -10.20 9.06
C ALA A 48 -10.49 -10.23 8.36
N LEU A 49 -10.28 -11.21 7.47
CA LEU A 49 -9.05 -11.30 6.67
C LEU A 49 -8.90 -10.09 5.74
N ILE A 50 -9.96 -9.64 5.08
CA ILE A 50 -9.92 -8.46 4.20
C ILE A 50 -9.50 -7.21 4.99
N ARG A 51 -10.13 -6.96 6.15
CA ARG A 51 -9.79 -5.81 6.98
C ARG A 51 -8.34 -5.86 7.46
N TRP A 52 -7.87 -7.04 7.87
CA TRP A 52 -6.48 -7.21 8.30
C TRP A 52 -5.49 -6.98 7.15
N LEU A 53 -5.79 -7.45 5.93
CA LEU A 53 -4.97 -7.18 4.75
C LEU A 53 -4.94 -5.68 4.40
N ASP A 54 -6.08 -5.00 4.49
CA ASP A 54 -6.16 -3.54 4.36
C ASP A 54 -5.26 -2.84 5.39
N ASP A 55 -5.27 -3.27 6.66
CA ASP A 55 -4.44 -2.69 7.73
C ASP A 55 -2.93 -2.92 7.49
N MET A 56 -2.54 -4.13 7.06
CA MET A 56 -1.15 -4.44 6.71
C MET A 56 -0.67 -3.63 5.52
N MET A 57 -1.50 -3.50 4.48
CA MET A 57 -1.19 -2.71 3.29
C MET A 57 -1.06 -1.21 3.61
N GLN A 58 -1.95 -0.69 4.46
CA GLN A 58 -1.86 0.70 4.94
C GLN A 58 -0.57 0.92 5.73
N SER A 59 -0.20 -0.01 6.61
CA SER A 59 1.05 0.05 7.38
C SER A 59 2.27 0.11 6.45
N MET A 60 2.29 -0.70 5.39
CA MET A 60 3.34 -0.68 4.37
C MET A 60 3.42 0.65 3.62
N LEU A 61 2.27 1.22 3.23
CA LEU A 61 2.23 2.51 2.56
C LEU A 61 2.70 3.66 3.46
N ASP A 62 2.32 3.65 4.74
CA ASP A 62 2.77 4.65 5.70
C ASP A 62 4.30 4.63 5.86
N VAL A 63 4.91 3.44 5.86
CA VAL A 63 6.37 3.33 5.90
C VAL A 63 7.00 3.87 4.61
N ILE A 64 6.53 3.49 3.41
CA ILE A 64 7.08 4.03 2.15
C ILE A 64 6.96 5.54 2.09
N TRP A 65 5.83 6.09 2.55
CA TRP A 65 5.62 7.53 2.60
C TRP A 65 6.67 8.22 3.48
N GLU A 66 6.88 7.71 4.70
CA GLU A 66 7.91 8.24 5.63
C GLU A 66 9.31 8.22 5.00
N LEU A 67 9.62 7.19 4.19
CA LEU A 67 10.92 7.07 3.52
C LEU A 67 11.07 7.98 2.29
N GLU A 68 9.98 8.25 1.56
CA GLU A 68 9.96 9.10 0.36
C GLU A 68 10.03 10.60 0.66
N GLU A 69 9.66 11.04 1.86
CA GLU A 69 9.79 12.45 2.32
C GLU A 69 11.24 12.97 2.22
N GLY A 70 12.23 12.08 2.23
CA GLY A 70 13.63 12.42 2.01
C GLY A 70 14.30 13.15 3.17
N PRO A 71 15.61 13.45 3.06
CA PRO A 71 16.34 14.15 4.10
C PRO A 71 16.12 15.67 4.01
N ALA A 72 16.39 16.37 5.11
CA ALA A 72 16.44 17.83 5.06
C ALA A 72 17.50 18.32 4.05
N PRO A 73 17.24 19.38 3.26
CA PRO A 73 18.14 19.83 2.18
C PRO A 73 19.58 20.12 2.64
N GLN A 74 19.75 20.54 3.89
CA GLN A 74 21.04 20.82 4.51
C GLN A 74 21.91 19.57 4.78
N LEU A 75 21.33 18.37 4.67
CA LEU A 75 22.01 17.09 4.89
C LEU A 75 22.48 16.45 3.58
N ASP A 76 22.01 16.93 2.43
CA ASP A 76 22.21 16.35 1.10
C ASP A 76 23.69 16.09 0.78
N GLU A 77 24.56 17.06 1.07
CA GLU A 77 26.01 16.98 0.84
C GLU A 77 26.73 15.95 1.76
N PHE A 78 26.11 15.58 2.87
CA PHE A 78 26.67 14.67 3.89
C PHE A 78 26.12 13.25 3.77
N ILE A 79 25.06 13.06 2.96
CA ILE A 79 24.42 11.77 2.77
C ILE A 79 25.16 10.97 1.71
N ASN A 80 25.45 9.72 2.05
CA ASN A 80 25.90 8.75 1.07
C ASN A 80 24.71 8.29 0.23
N TRP A 81 24.40 9.03 -0.83
CA TRP A 81 23.26 8.76 -1.72
C TRP A 81 23.30 7.36 -2.35
N ARG A 82 24.48 6.81 -2.59
CA ARG A 82 24.60 5.42 -3.08
C ARG A 82 24.08 4.42 -2.06
N GLN A 83 24.42 4.63 -0.78
CA GLN A 83 23.92 3.80 0.31
C GLN A 83 22.42 4.01 0.52
N ALA A 84 21.96 5.26 0.54
CA ALA A 84 20.54 5.59 0.68
C ALA A 84 19.69 4.94 -0.42
N HIS A 85 20.14 5.03 -1.68
CA HIS A 85 19.46 4.41 -2.81
C HIS A 85 19.43 2.88 -2.71
N THR A 86 20.53 2.26 -2.27
CA THR A 86 20.57 0.81 -2.04
C THR A 86 19.56 0.40 -0.96
N LEU A 87 19.52 1.12 0.16
CA LEU A 87 18.56 0.85 1.24
C LEU A 87 17.11 1.05 0.80
N MET A 88 16.82 2.13 0.06
CA MET A 88 15.50 2.37 -0.52
C MET A 88 15.10 1.27 -1.49
N GLN A 89 16.02 0.79 -2.33
CA GLN A 89 15.74 -0.31 -3.25
C GLN A 89 15.34 -1.57 -2.48
N HIS A 90 16.04 -1.91 -1.40
CA HIS A 90 15.67 -3.04 -0.56
C HIS A 90 14.27 -2.87 0.07
N CYS A 91 13.92 -1.67 0.52
CA CYS A 91 12.56 -1.40 1.02
C CYS A 91 11.50 -1.62 -0.07
N TYR A 92 11.75 -1.17 -1.30
CA TYR A 92 10.83 -1.38 -2.42
C TYR A 92 10.70 -2.85 -2.82
N ASP A 93 11.80 -3.60 -2.81
CA ASP A 93 11.78 -5.04 -3.12
C ASP A 93 10.89 -5.81 -2.11
N ILE A 94 11.01 -5.48 -0.81
CA ILE A 94 10.17 -6.09 0.24
C ILE A 94 8.71 -5.63 0.13
N PHE A 95 8.48 -4.36 -0.23
CA PHE A 95 7.12 -3.87 -0.46
C PHE A 95 6.44 -4.59 -1.63
N GLU A 96 7.17 -4.87 -2.72
CA GLU A 96 6.67 -5.67 -3.85
C GLU A 96 6.27 -7.07 -3.39
N GLU A 97 7.14 -7.74 -2.62
CA GLU A 97 6.85 -9.06 -2.02
C GLU A 97 5.61 -9.01 -1.11
N GLY A 98 5.48 -7.99 -0.28
CA GLY A 98 4.31 -7.77 0.56
C GLY A 98 3.02 -7.59 -0.24
N CYS A 99 3.07 -6.84 -1.34
CA CYS A 99 1.94 -6.65 -2.25
C CYS A 99 1.51 -7.97 -2.91
N ASP A 100 2.48 -8.76 -3.36
CA ASP A 100 2.23 -10.06 -3.99
C ASP A 100 1.61 -11.06 -2.99
N LEU A 101 2.06 -11.05 -1.74
CA LEU A 101 1.49 -11.86 -0.67
C LEU A 101 0.05 -11.45 -0.34
N CYS A 102 -0.22 -10.14 -0.21
CA CYS A 102 -1.57 -9.63 -0.02
C CYS A 102 -2.49 -10.04 -1.18
N ALA A 103 -2.04 -9.90 -2.43
CA ALA A 103 -2.80 -10.31 -3.60
C ALA A 103 -3.07 -11.82 -3.64
N ALA A 104 -2.09 -12.65 -3.25
CA ALA A 104 -2.25 -14.10 -3.15
C ALA A 104 -3.24 -14.51 -2.04
N LEU A 105 -3.23 -13.80 -0.91
CA LEU A 105 -4.16 -14.01 0.19
C LEU A 105 -5.59 -13.60 -0.20
N GLU A 106 -5.75 -12.47 -0.89
CA GLU A 106 -7.03 -12.02 -1.46
C GLU A 106 -7.58 -13.00 -2.49
N ALA A 107 -6.75 -13.47 -3.43
CA ALA A 107 -7.17 -14.41 -4.47
C ALA A 107 -7.55 -15.79 -3.91
N GLY A 108 -7.03 -16.14 -2.74
CA GLY A 108 -7.44 -17.34 -2.02
C GLY A 108 -8.82 -17.22 -1.36
N LEU A 109 -9.35 -16.02 -1.15
CA LEU A 109 -10.69 -15.85 -0.60
C LEU A 109 -11.74 -16.41 -1.56
N PRO A 110 -12.75 -17.13 -1.07
CA PRO A 110 -13.85 -17.54 -1.93
C PRO A 110 -14.48 -16.29 -2.55
N ALA A 111 -14.64 -16.30 -3.88
CA ALA A 111 -15.38 -15.26 -4.57
C ALA A 111 -16.74 -15.10 -3.89
N GLN A 112 -17.13 -13.86 -3.60
CA GLN A 112 -18.41 -13.56 -2.98
C GLN A 112 -19.54 -13.73 -4.01
N SER A 113 -19.85 -14.99 -4.36
CA SER A 113 -20.96 -15.48 -5.20
C SER A 113 -20.94 -17.01 -5.05
N ASP A 114 -21.97 -17.72 -4.56
CA ASP A 114 -23.41 -17.51 -4.62
C ASP A 114 -24.10 -17.81 -3.29
N MET A 115 -24.75 -16.81 -2.70
CA MET A 115 -25.95 -17.03 -1.89
C MET A 115 -27.05 -16.06 -2.35
N CYS A 116 -27.31 -16.03 -3.65
CA CYS A 116 -28.57 -15.53 -4.22
C CYS A 116 -29.15 -16.56 -5.20
N ASP A 117 -29.04 -17.85 -4.87
CA ASP A 117 -29.79 -18.91 -5.54
C ASP A 117 -30.98 -19.30 -4.65
N GLN A 118 -31.98 -18.41 -4.60
CA GLN A 118 -33.40 -18.76 -4.56
C GLN A 118 -34.31 -17.51 -4.49
N MET A 119 -35.14 -17.43 -5.54
CA MET A 119 -36.47 -16.82 -5.63
C MET A 119 -36.56 -15.33 -6.01
N PHE A 120 -36.70 -15.05 -7.31
CA PHE A 120 -37.92 -14.46 -7.89
C PHE A 120 -37.87 -14.57 -9.43
N VAL A 121 -38.84 -15.30 -10.01
CA VAL A 121 -39.14 -15.29 -11.45
C VAL A 121 -40.32 -14.36 -11.66
N ALA A 122 -40.14 -13.30 -12.45
CA ALA A 122 -41.14 -12.76 -13.38
C ALA A 122 -40.66 -11.44 -14.02
N GLY A 123 -40.79 -11.35 -15.35
CA GLY A 123 -41.16 -10.10 -16.00
C GLY A 123 -40.13 -9.52 -16.96
N GLU A 124 -40.37 -9.74 -18.25
CA GLU A 124 -39.64 -9.22 -19.40
C GLU A 124 -39.58 -7.68 -19.51
N GLY A 125 -38.52 -7.16 -20.14
CA GLY A 125 -38.48 -5.80 -20.68
C GLY A 125 -37.07 -5.22 -20.89
N GLN A 126 -36.60 -5.20 -22.13
CA GLN A 126 -35.46 -4.41 -22.66
C GLN A 126 -36.03 -3.41 -23.69
N PRO A 127 -35.41 -2.30 -24.18
CA PRO A 127 -34.08 -1.62 -23.98
C PRO A 127 -34.29 -0.10 -23.61
N PRO A 128 -33.38 0.90 -23.83
CA PRO A 128 -32.07 0.94 -24.49
C PRO A 128 -30.91 1.64 -23.76
N LEU A 129 -29.74 1.45 -24.37
CA LEU A 129 -28.46 2.09 -24.11
C LEU A 129 -28.55 3.60 -24.34
N GLU A 130 -28.18 4.40 -23.33
CA GLU A 130 -27.69 5.77 -23.55
C GLU A 130 -26.28 5.87 -22.98
N GLU A 131 -25.32 6.01 -23.89
CA GLU A 131 -23.97 6.51 -23.63
C GLU A 131 -24.08 7.96 -23.19
N GLY A 132 -23.70 8.23 -21.95
CA GLY A 132 -23.55 9.57 -21.39
C GLY A 132 -22.16 9.75 -20.84
N ASP A 133 -21.30 10.38 -21.63
CA ASP A 133 -20.01 10.93 -21.21
C ASP A 133 -20.17 11.79 -19.95
N ILE A 134 -19.50 11.40 -18.87
CA ILE A 134 -19.20 12.31 -17.76
C ILE A 134 -17.68 12.34 -17.60
N GLN A 135 -17.08 13.22 -18.38
CA GLN A 135 -15.72 13.69 -18.18
C GLN A 135 -15.68 14.55 -16.92
N GLY A 136 -15.61 13.90 -15.76
CA GLY A 136 -15.26 14.51 -14.49
C GLY A 136 -13.76 14.36 -14.29
N GLY A 137 -13.00 15.41 -14.64
CA GLY A 137 -11.58 15.51 -14.32
C GLY A 137 -11.39 15.45 -12.81
N SER A 138 -11.09 14.27 -12.28
CA SER A 138 -10.47 14.14 -10.97
C SER A 138 -9.00 14.48 -11.21
N GLU A 139 -8.57 15.65 -10.76
CA GLU A 139 -7.14 15.96 -10.61
C GLU A 139 -6.47 14.75 -9.98
N GLU A 140 -5.74 14.05 -10.83
CA GLU A 140 -5.00 12.88 -10.51
C GLU A 140 -3.83 13.38 -9.67
N TRP A 141 -3.92 13.20 -8.35
CA TRP A 141 -2.75 13.25 -7.48
C TRP A 141 -1.85 12.08 -7.88
N GLN A 142 -1.14 12.24 -9.00
CA GLN A 142 -0.07 11.36 -9.44
C GLN A 142 1.07 11.54 -8.45
N LEU A 143 0.96 10.88 -7.30
CA LEU A 143 2.12 10.43 -6.56
C LEU A 143 2.74 9.36 -7.45
N VAL A 144 3.59 9.79 -8.37
CA VAL A 144 4.32 8.91 -9.29
C VAL A 144 5.31 8.15 -8.41
N PRO A 145 5.13 6.82 -8.20
CA PRO A 145 6.09 6.10 -7.39
C PRO A 145 7.44 6.10 -8.09
N ALA A 146 8.51 6.07 -7.31
CA ALA A 146 9.88 6.04 -7.83
C ALA A 146 10.14 4.86 -8.80
N SER A 147 9.28 3.83 -8.79
CA SER A 147 9.32 2.68 -9.70
C SER A 147 8.01 2.47 -10.47
N PRO A 148 8.03 2.45 -11.82
CA PRO A 148 6.83 2.20 -12.65
C PRO A 148 6.12 0.87 -12.36
N ARG A 149 6.83 -0.12 -11.79
CA ARG A 149 6.26 -1.43 -11.43
C ARG A 149 5.36 -1.37 -10.21
N LEU A 150 5.64 -0.44 -9.30
CA LEU A 150 4.85 -0.22 -8.10
C LEU A 150 3.63 0.67 -8.35
N ALA A 151 3.53 1.31 -9.53
CA ALA A 151 2.44 2.22 -9.85
C ALA A 151 1.06 1.59 -9.76
N ALA A 152 0.85 0.37 -10.26
CA ALA A 152 -0.46 -0.28 -10.18
C ALA A 152 -0.90 -0.63 -8.74
N PRO A 153 -0.08 -1.32 -7.92
CA PRO A 153 -0.46 -1.62 -6.53
C PRO A 153 -0.53 -0.35 -5.68
N TYR A 154 0.46 0.54 -5.77
CA TYR A 154 0.49 1.81 -5.02
C TYR A 154 -0.75 2.66 -5.32
N ASN A 155 -1.09 2.88 -6.60
CA ASN A 155 -2.27 3.67 -6.96
C ASN A 155 -3.59 2.98 -6.60
N ARG A 156 -3.69 1.65 -6.71
CA ARG A 156 -4.90 0.91 -6.31
C ARG A 156 -5.22 1.13 -4.83
N TRP A 157 -4.20 1.05 -3.98
CA TRP A 157 -4.36 1.15 -2.53
C TRP A 157 -4.42 2.60 -2.04
N ALA A 158 -3.65 3.51 -2.63
CA ALA A 158 -3.77 4.95 -2.39
C ALA A 158 -5.17 5.48 -2.74
N LYS A 159 -5.73 5.07 -3.89
CA LYS A 159 -7.11 5.43 -4.29
C LYS A 159 -8.15 4.89 -3.31
N ARG A 160 -8.01 3.65 -2.82
CA ARG A 160 -8.90 3.08 -1.79
C ARG A 160 -8.84 3.84 -0.47
N ARG A 161 -7.64 4.25 -0.02
CA ARG A 161 -7.46 5.05 1.21
C ARG A 161 -8.11 6.43 1.10
N ILE A 162 -7.98 7.12 -0.04
CA ILE A 162 -8.64 8.40 -0.29
C ILE A 162 -10.17 8.22 -0.30
N SER A 163 -10.69 7.19 -0.98
CA SER A 163 -12.14 6.92 -0.99
C SER A 163 -12.70 6.59 0.40
N GLN A 164 -11.98 5.83 1.24
CA GLN A 164 -12.41 5.55 2.62
C GLN A 164 -12.33 6.78 3.53
N SER A 165 -11.30 7.63 3.39
CA SER A 165 -11.17 8.87 4.16
C SER A 165 -12.26 9.89 3.81
N VAL A 166 -12.68 9.95 2.54
CA VAL A 166 -13.79 10.82 2.09
C VAL A 166 -15.14 10.27 2.58
N ALA A 167 -15.30 8.94 2.70
CA ALA A 167 -16.52 8.31 3.21
C ALA A 167 -16.71 8.49 4.73
N CYS A 168 -15.64 8.63 5.51
CA CYS A 168 -15.71 8.89 6.95
C CYS A 168 -16.00 10.36 7.31
N HIS A 169 -15.98 11.26 6.33
CA HIS A 169 -16.22 12.70 6.50
C HIS A 169 -17.60 13.18 6.02
N ARG A 170 -18.56 12.26 5.82
CA ARG A 170 -19.92 12.58 5.36
C ARG A 170 -21.00 12.11 6.33
#